data_AF-A0A1E5NXQ0-F1
#
_entry.id   AF-A0A1E5NXQ0-F1
#
_cell.length_a   1.000
_cell.length_b   1.000
_cell.length_c   1.000
_cell.angle_alpha   90.00
_cell.angle_beta   90.00
_cell.angle_gamma   90.00
#
_symmetry.space_group_name_H-M   'P 1'
#
loop_
_entity.id
_entity.type
_entity.pdbx_description
1 polymer ?
#
loop_
_entity_poly.entity_id
_entity_poly.type
_entity_poly.pdbx_seq_one_letter_code
_entity_poly.pdbx_strand_id
1 'polypeptide(L)'
;MPASALFDLPAPVPVPAAREPRRSGITVLSYGLGADSTAILLMFLAAPWRYGLARDLSDLVVVHAVTGDEWPDSLDYVNRLVLPLLRQKRVRLVQIARGGPEDADGVVVLDDSRAPRRIFAQGPWRLSDELRLAGTVPQMAQGKRTCSQRFKGWDLDQWAEAEFGVDSFRRVIGYHAGERGRADKDSGIQRELNRAAGRTICEPFYPLIDAGMERAAVEAYVLGMLGEPIRKSYCATCPFSGVCASREAHEARLRAHPHIAADVLRLEYVSQALNERVALYGTTSLRKRLTEDGRNTAVLDAFELSLEQAPYAVYEVRRVYHAARTADCREQHGKSCSAPRWWCRQPRTDACRTEHPAGRFGPWCSGPDACRGVAKKGQAWRSVRTVWEGSRAGAQQHVQELAAEHAMQLRRGEHSGLERAHYLDEGDGFPSTSAYLVAAPAGVRDKQRTRFEERWTQLTGRAGTVGEPVRKLPEPAPRRRTGGVPRIRQAKTVGTVTLIA
;
A
#
# COMPACT_ATOMS: atom_id res chain seq x y z
N MET A 1 35.33 24.14 -3.39
CA MET A 1 34.40 24.67 -2.37
C MET A 1 34.76 23.99 -1.05
N PRO A 2 35.08 24.71 0.03
CA PRO A 2 35.37 24.08 1.32
C PRO A 2 34.13 23.33 1.83
N ALA A 3 34.34 22.14 2.39
CA ALA A 3 33.27 21.25 2.88
C ALA A 3 32.41 21.85 4.00
N SER A 4 32.83 22.96 4.62
CA SER A 4 32.07 23.66 5.67
C SER A 4 30.86 24.44 5.12
N ALA A 5 30.92 24.96 3.89
CA ALA A 5 29.83 25.78 3.33
C ALA A 5 28.61 24.96 2.87
N LEU A 6 28.75 23.63 2.75
CA LEU A 6 27.68 22.72 2.32
C LEU A 6 26.66 22.40 3.43
N PHE A 7 26.99 22.69 4.69
CA PHE A 7 26.17 22.30 5.85
C PHE A 7 25.53 23.48 6.59
N ASP A 8 25.89 24.71 6.25
CA ASP A 8 25.22 25.89 6.77
C ASP A 8 24.01 26.22 5.89
N LEU A 9 22.83 25.99 6.45
CA LEU A 9 21.56 26.37 5.81
C LEU A 9 21.57 27.90 5.56
N PRO A 10 21.25 28.37 4.34
CA PRO A 10 21.18 29.80 4.09
C PRO A 10 20.17 30.48 5.01
N ALA A 11 20.39 31.77 5.27
CA ALA A 11 19.53 32.55 6.14
C ALA A 11 18.06 32.50 5.64
N PRO A 12 17.08 32.29 6.53
CA PRO A 12 15.69 32.13 6.12
C PRO A 12 15.17 33.40 5.43
N VAL A 13 14.38 33.21 4.35
CA VAL A 13 13.70 34.30 3.66
C VAL A 13 12.81 35.08 4.65
N PRO A 14 12.80 36.43 4.62
CA PRO A 14 11.93 37.22 5.48
C PRO A 14 10.46 36.95 5.14
N VAL A 15 9.70 36.45 6.11
CA VAL A 15 8.23 36.35 6.06
C VAL A 15 7.72 37.23 7.20
N PRO A 16 6.62 38.00 7.02
CA PRO A 16 6.14 38.94 8.04
C PRO A 16 5.94 38.27 9.40
N ALA A 17 6.33 38.97 10.46
CA ALA A 17 6.29 38.46 11.82
C ALA A 17 4.84 38.20 12.27
N ALA A 18 4.43 36.94 12.24
CA ALA A 18 3.28 36.48 13.01
C ALA A 18 3.66 36.42 14.49
N ARG A 19 2.67 36.69 15.35
CA ARG A 19 2.69 36.53 16.81
C ARG A 19 3.44 35.24 17.19
N GLU A 20 4.36 35.28 18.16
CA GLU A 20 5.11 34.08 18.55
C GLU A 20 4.14 32.92 18.82
N PRO A 21 4.21 31.82 18.03
CA PRO A 21 3.28 30.72 18.19
C PRO A 21 3.48 30.08 19.57
N ARG A 22 2.37 29.69 20.21
CA ARG A 22 2.42 28.94 21.48
C ARG A 22 3.30 27.70 21.30
N ARG A 23 4.12 27.37 22.31
CA ARG A 23 4.86 26.10 22.34
C ARG A 23 3.88 24.95 22.21
N SER A 24 4.13 24.05 21.27
CA SER A 24 3.19 22.99 20.87
C SER A 24 3.35 21.68 21.64
N GLY A 25 4.22 21.63 22.66
CA GLY A 25 4.72 20.36 23.17
C GLY A 25 5.52 19.61 22.09
N ILE A 26 5.53 18.27 22.16
CA ILE A 26 6.23 17.44 21.17
C ILE A 26 5.60 17.59 19.78
N THR A 27 6.43 17.85 18.79
CA THR A 27 6.07 17.88 17.37
C THR A 27 6.68 16.69 16.64
N VAL A 28 5.83 15.94 15.94
CA VAL A 28 6.21 14.76 15.18
C VAL A 28 6.06 15.04 13.70
N LEU A 29 7.17 15.10 12.97
CA LEU A 29 7.18 15.19 11.51
C LEU A 29 7.20 13.79 10.89
N SER A 30 6.12 13.42 10.21
CA SER A 30 6.11 12.21 9.36
C SER A 30 6.93 12.46 8.09
N TYR A 31 8.16 11.93 8.07
CA TYR A 31 9.14 12.17 7.03
C TYR A 31 9.00 11.15 5.89
N GLY A 32 8.50 11.63 4.76
CA GLY A 32 8.22 10.81 3.58
C GLY A 32 9.38 10.70 2.59
N LEU A 33 10.54 11.31 2.89
CA LEU A 33 11.73 11.40 2.02
C LEU A 33 11.53 12.22 0.73
N GLY A 34 10.43 12.96 0.61
CA GLY A 34 10.10 13.78 -0.56
C GLY A 34 10.26 15.27 -0.28
N ALA A 35 10.22 16.07 -1.35
CA ALA A 35 10.43 17.52 -1.29
C ALA A 35 9.57 18.23 -0.24
N ASP A 36 8.29 17.88 -0.09
CA ASP A 36 7.39 18.54 0.88
C ASP A 36 7.86 18.32 2.33
N SER A 37 8.09 17.05 2.71
CA SER A 37 8.55 16.72 4.05
C SER A 37 9.97 17.24 4.32
N THR A 38 10.82 17.29 3.30
CA THR A 38 12.16 17.88 3.42
C THR A 38 12.08 19.40 3.58
N ALA A 39 11.25 20.10 2.81
CA ALA A 39 11.12 21.55 2.93
C ALA A 39 10.68 21.95 4.34
N ILE A 40 9.67 21.27 4.90
CA ILE A 40 9.25 21.46 6.30
C ILE A 40 10.40 21.24 7.26
N LEU A 41 11.14 20.14 7.09
CA LEU A 41 12.28 19.84 7.95
C LEU A 41 13.32 20.96 7.90
N LEU A 42 13.69 21.42 6.70
CA LEU A 42 14.65 22.52 6.52
C LEU A 42 14.14 23.83 7.10
N MET A 43 12.84 24.13 6.96
CA MET A 43 12.20 25.28 7.61
C MET A 43 12.32 25.21 9.14
N PHE A 44 12.09 24.03 9.73
CA PHE A 44 12.22 23.82 11.17
C PHE A 44 13.68 23.91 11.62
N LEU A 45 14.64 23.37 10.87
CA LEU A 45 16.07 23.47 11.19
C LEU A 45 16.59 24.91 11.11
N ALA A 46 16.08 25.71 10.16
CA ALA A 46 16.52 27.08 9.95
C ALA A 46 15.95 28.06 10.98
N ALA A 47 14.67 27.92 11.35
CA ALA A 47 14.00 28.85 12.25
C ALA A 47 12.92 28.16 13.13
N PRO A 48 13.30 27.30 14.07
CA PRO A 48 12.34 26.48 14.84
C PRO A 48 11.29 27.30 15.59
N TRP A 49 11.68 28.45 16.15
CA TRP A 49 10.81 29.32 16.93
C TRP A 49 9.63 29.89 16.11
N ARG A 50 9.80 30.04 14.79
CA ARG A 50 8.71 30.49 13.89
C ARG A 50 7.56 29.48 13.82
N TYR A 51 7.81 28.25 14.23
CA TYR A 51 6.84 27.15 14.18
C TYR A 51 6.49 26.63 15.58
N GLY A 52 6.88 27.35 16.64
CA GLY A 52 6.56 26.99 18.03
C GLY A 52 7.39 25.83 18.58
N LEU A 53 8.54 25.53 17.94
CA LEU A 53 9.51 24.54 18.40
C LEU A 53 10.56 25.18 19.32
N ALA A 54 11.16 24.37 20.19
CA ALA A 54 12.33 24.76 20.97
C ALA A 54 13.52 25.10 20.05
N ARG A 55 14.35 26.08 20.47
CA ARG A 55 15.51 26.52 19.68
C ARG A 55 16.55 25.42 19.45
N ASP A 56 16.62 24.46 20.36
CA ASP A 56 17.50 23.30 20.28
C ASP A 56 16.84 22.08 19.61
N LEU A 57 15.58 22.22 19.15
CA LEU A 57 14.79 21.16 18.51
C LEU A 57 14.61 19.91 19.40
N SER A 58 14.73 20.07 20.72
CA SER A 58 14.54 18.98 21.69
C SER A 58 13.14 18.37 21.62
N ASP A 59 12.15 19.17 21.23
CA ASP A 59 10.73 18.85 21.07
C ASP A 59 10.34 18.45 19.63
N LEU A 60 11.30 18.31 18.71
CA LEU A 60 11.08 17.77 17.37
C LEU A 60 11.48 16.30 17.30
N VAL A 61 10.53 15.45 16.89
CA VAL A 61 10.77 14.07 16.49
C VAL A 61 10.48 13.94 15.00
N VAL A 62 11.46 13.46 14.23
CA VAL A 62 11.27 13.09 12.84
C VAL A 62 11.04 11.59 12.80
N VAL A 63 9.95 11.13 12.21
CA VAL A 63 9.63 9.70 12.11
C VAL A 63 9.49 9.29 10.65
N HIS A 64 10.19 8.23 10.25
CA HIS A 64 10.12 7.66 8.91
C HIS A 64 9.62 6.21 8.97
N ALA A 65 8.51 5.93 8.29
CA ALA A 65 8.01 4.59 8.09
C ALA A 65 8.63 3.96 6.83
N VAL A 66 9.52 3.00 7.03
CA VAL A 66 10.28 2.28 6.00
C VAL A 66 9.40 1.22 5.37
N THR A 67 9.05 1.38 4.10
CA THR A 67 8.20 0.41 3.39
C THR A 67 8.99 -0.72 2.75
N GLY A 68 10.28 -0.52 2.48
CA GLY A 68 11.15 -1.54 1.91
C GLY A 68 11.32 -1.46 0.39
N ASP A 69 10.62 -0.53 -0.26
CA ASP A 69 10.54 -0.44 -1.72
C ASP A 69 10.75 1.01 -2.21
N GLU A 70 11.35 1.86 -1.38
CA GLU A 70 11.80 3.20 -1.75
C GLU A 70 12.89 3.13 -2.84
N TRP A 71 12.93 4.16 -3.68
CA TRP A 71 13.96 4.24 -4.72
C TRP A 71 15.36 4.52 -4.14
N PRO A 72 16.42 3.87 -4.66
CA PRO A 72 17.79 4.07 -4.16
C PRO A 72 18.27 5.52 -4.21
N ASP A 73 17.94 6.27 -5.25
CA ASP A 73 18.28 7.69 -5.40
C ASP A 73 17.56 8.58 -4.36
N SER A 74 16.34 8.24 -3.95
CA SER A 74 15.66 8.92 -2.83
C SER A 74 16.38 8.66 -1.50
N LEU A 75 16.89 7.45 -1.28
CA LEU A 75 17.61 7.10 -0.06
C LEU A 75 19.01 7.75 -0.03
N ASP A 76 19.74 7.74 -1.15
CA ASP A 76 21.06 8.36 -1.30
C ASP A 76 21.04 9.85 -0.96
N TYR A 77 20.09 10.58 -1.57
CA TYR A 77 19.90 12.00 -1.31
C TYR A 77 19.75 12.30 0.19
N VAL A 78 18.91 11.53 0.91
CA VAL A 78 18.68 11.75 2.34
C VAL A 78 19.94 11.48 3.15
N ASN A 79 20.64 10.38 2.84
CA ASN A 79 21.91 10.03 3.50
C ASN A 79 22.95 11.14 3.37
N ARG A 80 23.06 11.72 2.18
CA ARG A 80 24.12 12.68 1.84
C ARG A 80 23.79 14.11 2.26
N LEU A 81 22.54 14.54 2.10
CA LEU A 81 22.16 15.95 2.26
C LEU A 81 21.34 16.24 3.52
N VAL A 82 20.57 15.27 4.04
CA VAL A 82 19.64 15.54 5.17
C VAL A 82 20.18 15.04 6.50
N LEU A 83 20.66 13.79 6.55
CA LEU A 83 21.13 13.21 7.82
C LEU A 83 22.30 13.99 8.46
N PRO A 84 23.27 14.57 7.71
CA PRO A 84 24.29 15.42 8.30
C PRO A 84 23.70 16.62 9.05
N LEU A 85 22.66 17.26 8.50
CA LEU A 85 21.98 18.40 9.13
C LEU A 85 21.26 17.98 10.42
N LEU A 86 20.54 16.84 10.40
CA LEU A 86 19.89 16.30 11.59
C LEU A 86 20.89 15.99 12.70
N ARG A 87 22.02 15.38 12.35
CA ARG A 87 23.09 15.04 13.30
C ARG A 87 23.74 16.30 13.89
N GLN A 88 24.03 17.30 13.06
CA GLN A 88 24.60 18.58 13.51
C GLN A 88 23.66 19.28 14.50
N LYS A 89 22.35 19.23 14.25
CA LYS A 89 21.32 19.85 15.11
C LYS A 89 20.77 18.91 16.19
N ARG A 90 21.30 17.69 16.31
CA ARG A 90 20.87 16.64 17.26
C ARG A 90 19.36 16.36 17.26
N VAL A 91 18.72 16.46 16.10
CA VAL A 91 17.29 16.14 15.94
C VAL A 91 17.08 14.63 16.03
N ARG A 92 16.08 14.20 16.80
CA ARG A 92 15.74 12.77 16.93
C ARG A 92 15.08 12.28 15.64
N LEU A 93 15.69 11.29 15.00
CA LEU A 93 15.12 10.54 13.89
C LEU A 93 14.78 9.13 14.37
N VAL A 94 13.51 8.74 14.21
CA VAL A 94 13.03 7.38 14.45
C VAL A 94 12.66 6.74 13.12
N GLN A 95 13.22 5.57 12.84
CA GLN A 95 12.94 4.80 11.63
C GLN A 95 12.22 3.53 12.03
N ILE A 96 10.98 3.38 11.57
CA ILE A 96 10.11 2.26 11.95
C ILE A 96 9.73 1.45 10.73
N ALA A 97 9.53 0.15 10.91
CA ALA A 97 9.10 -0.76 9.87
C ALA A 97 8.14 -1.81 10.42
N ARG A 98 7.37 -2.42 9.51
CA ARG A 98 6.51 -3.54 9.84
C ARG A 98 7.35 -4.75 10.24
N GLY A 99 6.99 -5.40 11.35
CA GLY A 99 7.72 -6.55 11.89
C GLY A 99 7.48 -7.86 11.16
N GLY A 100 6.36 -7.98 10.43
CA GLY A 100 5.96 -9.19 9.74
C GLY A 100 4.61 -9.07 9.02
N PRO A 101 4.14 -10.17 8.38
CA PRO A 101 2.87 -10.18 7.66
C PRO A 101 1.65 -9.87 8.55
N GLU A 102 1.69 -10.28 9.82
CA GLU A 102 0.58 -10.12 10.75
C GLU A 102 0.77 -8.90 11.65
N ASP A 103 -0.33 -8.28 12.09
CA ASP A 103 -0.25 -7.15 13.04
C ASP A 103 0.35 -7.58 14.39
N ALA A 104 0.26 -8.87 14.74
CA ALA A 104 0.87 -9.45 15.93
C ALA A 104 2.41 -9.48 15.87
N ASP A 105 2.99 -9.40 14.68
CA ASP A 105 4.44 -9.28 14.50
C ASP A 105 4.94 -7.90 14.97
N GLY A 106 4.04 -6.92 15.04
CA GLY A 106 4.30 -5.62 15.64
C GLY A 106 5.04 -4.65 14.72
N VAL A 107 5.58 -3.60 15.33
CA VAL A 107 6.42 -2.59 14.67
C VAL A 107 7.84 -2.75 15.18
N VAL A 108 8.82 -2.66 14.28
CA VAL A 108 10.23 -2.70 14.61
C VAL A 108 10.81 -1.31 14.42
N VAL A 109 11.41 -0.77 15.50
CA VAL A 109 12.24 0.43 15.44
C VAL A 109 13.61 0.01 14.95
N LEU A 110 13.96 0.41 13.73
CA LEU A 110 15.22 0.10 13.06
C LEU A 110 16.38 0.96 13.58
N ASP A 111 16.06 2.21 13.94
CA ASP A 111 16.98 3.18 14.52
C ASP A 111 16.17 4.27 15.24
N ASP A 112 16.63 4.68 16.40
CA ASP A 112 16.12 5.83 17.14
C ASP A 112 17.33 6.60 17.67
N SER A 113 17.64 7.70 17.00
CA SER A 113 18.92 8.38 17.20
C SER A 113 18.84 9.88 16.99
N ARG A 114 19.61 10.62 17.78
CA ARG A 114 19.92 12.04 17.55
C ARG A 114 21.19 12.24 16.71
N ALA A 115 21.83 11.17 16.28
CA ALA A 115 22.98 11.18 15.39
C ALA A 115 22.82 10.12 14.28
N PRO A 116 21.74 10.17 13.49
CA PRO A 116 21.46 9.15 12.49
C PRO A 116 22.58 9.08 11.44
N ARG A 117 22.94 7.86 11.04
CA ARG A 117 24.04 7.59 10.09
C ARG A 117 23.57 7.11 8.73
N ARG A 118 22.39 6.49 8.67
CA ARG A 118 21.80 6.00 7.43
C ARG A 118 20.28 6.05 7.50
N ILE A 119 19.65 6.26 6.35
CA ILE A 119 18.24 5.95 6.14
C ILE A 119 18.15 4.46 5.75
N PHE A 120 17.27 3.72 6.41
CA PHE A 120 17.11 2.29 6.14
C PHE A 120 16.29 2.09 4.87
N ALA A 121 16.81 1.25 3.97
CA ALA A 121 16.12 0.89 2.73
C ALA A 121 14.98 -0.11 2.96
N GLN A 122 15.08 -0.93 4.02
CA GLN A 122 14.09 -1.95 4.34
C GLN A 122 14.12 -2.33 5.82
N GLY A 123 12.96 -2.78 6.32
CA GLY A 123 12.84 -3.51 7.57
C GLY A 123 12.68 -5.02 7.34
N PRO A 124 12.21 -5.76 8.36
CA PRO A 124 12.04 -7.21 8.30
C PRO A 124 10.94 -7.67 7.33
N TRP A 125 9.95 -6.82 7.07
CA TRP A 125 8.83 -7.13 6.18
C TRP A 125 8.55 -5.96 5.24
N ARG A 126 8.77 -6.16 3.94
CA ARG A 126 8.57 -5.13 2.93
C ARG A 126 7.19 -5.21 2.31
N LEU A 127 6.74 -4.10 1.72
CA LEU A 127 5.51 -4.09 0.94
C LEU A 127 5.58 -5.11 -0.22
N SER A 128 6.71 -5.22 -0.90
CA SER A 128 6.90 -6.21 -1.97
C SER A 128 6.83 -7.67 -1.48
N ASP A 129 7.26 -7.98 -0.25
CA ASP A 129 7.15 -9.34 0.30
C ASP A 129 5.68 -9.73 0.51
N GLU A 130 4.88 -8.81 1.06
CA GLU A 130 3.41 -8.97 1.20
C GLU A 130 2.74 -9.19 -0.16
N LEU A 131 3.10 -8.37 -1.15
CA LEU A 131 2.50 -8.41 -2.48
C LEU A 131 2.89 -9.69 -3.24
N ARG A 132 4.15 -10.15 -3.13
CA ARG A 132 4.63 -11.41 -3.72
C ARG A 132 3.91 -12.61 -3.12
N LEU A 133 3.86 -12.73 -1.78
CA LEU A 133 3.13 -13.82 -1.13
C LEU A 133 1.63 -13.77 -1.45
N ALA A 134 1.06 -12.57 -1.58
CA ALA A 134 -0.33 -12.39 -1.94
C ALA A 134 -0.62 -12.62 -3.43
N GLY A 135 0.40 -12.67 -4.30
CA GLY A 135 0.25 -12.74 -5.75
C GLY A 135 -0.62 -11.60 -6.27
N THR A 136 -0.28 -10.37 -5.89
CA THR A 136 -1.08 -9.19 -6.23
C THR A 136 -0.23 -7.91 -6.31
N VAL A 137 -0.75 -6.86 -6.94
CA VAL A 137 -0.19 -5.50 -6.90
C VAL A 137 -0.95 -4.63 -5.89
N PRO A 138 -0.45 -3.43 -5.52
CA PRO A 138 -1.18 -2.54 -4.63
C PRO A 138 -2.58 -2.24 -5.16
N GLN A 139 -3.59 -2.58 -4.35
CA GLN A 139 -4.98 -2.50 -4.76
C GLN A 139 -5.47 -1.05 -4.69
N MET A 140 -6.02 -0.60 -5.81
CA MET A 140 -6.65 0.73 -5.95
C MET A 140 -8.17 0.69 -5.92
N ALA A 141 -8.74 -0.53 -5.84
CA ALA A 141 -10.17 -0.74 -5.87
C ALA A 141 -10.88 0.07 -4.77
N GLN A 142 -11.98 0.72 -5.14
CA GLN A 142 -12.81 1.53 -4.24
C GLN A 142 -12.05 2.72 -3.60
N GLY A 143 -10.98 3.22 -4.23
CA GLY A 143 -10.20 4.37 -3.75
C GLY A 143 -9.43 4.10 -2.45
N LYS A 144 -9.28 2.84 -2.04
CA LYS A 144 -8.59 2.47 -0.80
C LYS A 144 -7.10 2.40 -1.04
N ARG A 145 -6.33 3.08 -0.18
CA ARG A 145 -4.85 3.07 -0.20
C ARG A 145 -4.32 2.06 0.82
N THR A 146 -4.65 0.79 0.64
CA THR A 146 -4.40 -0.25 1.67
C THR A 146 -2.91 -0.44 1.96
N CYS A 147 -2.03 -0.31 0.96
CA CYS A 147 -0.58 -0.36 1.17
C CYS A 147 -0.12 0.75 2.11
N SER A 148 -0.49 2.00 1.84
CA SER A 148 -0.15 3.15 2.68
C SER A 148 -0.76 3.05 4.09
N GLN A 149 -1.96 2.49 4.22
CA GLN A 149 -2.56 2.28 5.54
C GLN A 149 -1.81 1.22 6.34
N ARG A 150 -1.39 0.11 5.73
CA ARG A 150 -0.76 -1.02 6.44
C ARG A 150 0.73 -0.85 6.73
N PHE A 151 1.46 -0.13 5.87
CA PHE A 151 2.93 0.01 5.93
C PHE A 151 3.40 1.43 6.28
N LYS A 152 2.45 2.34 6.55
CA LYS A 152 2.77 3.70 7.03
C LYS A 152 1.83 4.10 8.14
N GLY A 153 0.52 4.19 7.84
CA GLY A 153 -0.47 4.64 8.81
C GLY A 153 -0.47 3.81 10.09
N TRP A 154 -0.66 2.49 9.95
CA TRP A 154 -0.67 1.57 11.08
C TRP A 154 0.65 1.60 11.87
N ASP A 155 1.81 1.54 11.20
CA ASP A 155 3.11 1.56 11.89
C ASP A 155 3.31 2.87 12.68
N LEU A 156 2.99 4.02 12.07
CA LEU A 156 3.06 5.34 12.71
C LEU A 156 2.11 5.45 13.90
N ASP A 157 0.87 4.96 13.75
CA ASP A 157 -0.14 5.01 14.79
C ASP A 157 0.26 4.12 15.98
N GLN A 158 0.73 2.88 15.71
CA GLN A 158 1.16 1.97 16.79
C GLN A 158 2.39 2.50 17.52
N TRP A 159 3.37 3.04 16.78
CA TRP A 159 4.55 3.65 17.39
C TRP A 159 4.18 4.88 18.22
N ALA A 160 3.34 5.78 17.70
CA ALA A 160 2.94 6.98 18.42
C ALA A 160 2.13 6.66 19.70
N GLU A 161 1.25 5.66 19.65
CA GLU A 161 0.54 5.17 20.83
C GLU A 161 1.50 4.65 21.91
N ALA A 162 2.52 3.90 21.52
CA ALA A 162 3.52 3.40 22.46
C ALA A 162 4.48 4.49 22.99
N GLU A 163 4.85 5.45 22.15
CA GLU A 163 5.79 6.52 22.48
C GLU A 163 5.16 7.57 23.42
N PHE A 164 3.92 7.98 23.14
CA PHE A 164 3.28 9.10 23.85
C PHE A 164 2.22 8.64 24.84
N GLY A 165 1.69 7.42 24.71
CA GLY A 165 0.62 6.92 25.58
C GLY A 165 -0.59 7.84 25.64
N VAL A 166 -0.78 8.50 26.79
CA VAL A 166 -1.89 9.43 27.03
C VAL A 166 -1.55 10.88 26.68
N ASP A 167 -0.27 11.19 26.44
CA ASP A 167 0.16 12.55 26.10
C ASP A 167 -0.28 12.93 24.68
N SER A 168 -0.59 14.21 24.49
CA SER A 168 -0.92 14.78 23.19
C SER A 168 0.34 15.24 22.47
N PHE A 169 0.38 15.10 21.15
CA PHE A 169 1.46 15.63 20.32
C PHE A 169 0.92 16.32 19.06
N ARG A 170 1.74 17.21 18.49
CA ARG A 170 1.44 17.86 17.20
C ARG A 170 1.99 17.01 16.05
N ARG A 171 1.14 16.59 15.11
CA ARG A 171 1.56 15.82 13.93
C ARG A 171 1.70 16.72 12.72
N VAL A 172 2.84 16.62 12.04
CA VAL A 172 3.13 17.35 10.82
C VAL A 172 3.17 16.40 9.63
N ILE A 173 2.35 16.71 8.63
CA ILE A 173 2.30 15.99 7.35
C ILE A 173 2.65 16.97 6.22
N GLY A 174 3.49 16.53 5.28
CA GLY A 174 3.90 17.31 4.12
C GLY A 174 2.82 17.44 3.05
N TYR A 175 1.78 18.24 3.31
CA TYR A 175 0.85 18.72 2.30
C TYR A 175 1.22 20.15 1.91
N HIS A 176 1.35 20.41 0.60
CA HIS A 176 1.56 21.77 0.08
C HIS A 176 0.23 22.48 -0.17
N ALA A 177 0.25 23.78 -0.50
CA ALA A 177 -0.95 24.61 -0.61
C ALA A 177 -2.04 24.03 -1.54
N GLY A 178 -1.66 23.51 -2.71
CA GLY A 178 -2.56 22.85 -3.66
C GLY A 178 -3.13 21.50 -3.20
N GLU A 179 -2.72 20.99 -2.03
CA GLU A 179 -3.24 19.75 -1.43
C GLU A 179 -4.20 20.01 -0.25
N ARG A 180 -4.74 21.23 -0.12
CA ARG A 180 -5.64 21.63 0.99
C ARG A 180 -6.78 20.64 1.27
N GLY A 181 -7.43 20.10 0.24
CA GLY A 181 -8.49 19.10 0.43
C GLY A 181 -8.02 17.80 1.11
N ARG A 182 -6.73 17.44 1.01
CA ARG A 182 -6.15 16.31 1.75
C ARG A 182 -5.94 16.67 3.22
N ALA A 183 -5.52 17.90 3.51
CA ALA A 183 -5.35 18.41 4.87
C ALA A 183 -6.70 18.51 5.60
N ASP A 184 -7.74 19.02 4.93
CA ASP A 184 -9.09 19.13 5.51
C ASP A 184 -9.66 17.76 5.87
N LYS A 185 -9.45 16.76 4.99
CA LYS A 185 -9.84 15.38 5.25
C LYS A 185 -9.08 14.76 6.42
N ASP A 186 -7.76 14.94 6.47
CA ASP A 186 -6.92 14.46 7.58
C ASP A 186 -7.35 15.07 8.91
N SER A 187 -7.56 16.39 8.94
CA SER A 187 -8.08 17.11 10.10
C SER A 187 -9.48 16.65 10.51
N GLY A 188 -10.36 16.35 9.55
CA GLY A 188 -11.69 15.78 9.82
C GLY A 188 -11.60 14.44 10.54
N ILE A 189 -10.77 13.53 10.01
CA ILE A 189 -10.53 12.22 10.62
C ILE A 189 -9.93 12.40 12.03
N GLN A 190 -8.94 13.27 12.20
CA GLN A 190 -8.32 13.47 13.51
C GLN A 190 -9.29 14.05 14.56
N ARG A 191 -10.20 14.94 14.15
CA ARG A 191 -11.27 15.45 15.04
C ARG A 191 -12.20 14.34 15.52
N GLU A 192 -12.57 13.42 14.63
CA GLU A 192 -13.38 12.25 15.01
C GLU A 192 -12.65 11.33 15.98
N LEU A 193 -11.36 11.07 15.76
CA LEU A 193 -10.53 10.26 16.65
C LEU A 193 -10.38 10.92 18.04
N ASN A 194 -10.08 12.22 18.10
CA ASN A 194 -9.99 12.96 19.35
C ASN A 194 -11.34 12.93 20.10
N ARG A 195 -12.46 13.12 19.39
CA ARG A 195 -13.80 13.02 19.98
C ARG A 195 -14.07 11.63 20.55
N ALA A 196 -13.74 10.58 19.80
CA ALA A 196 -13.94 9.20 20.22
C ALA A 196 -13.10 8.84 21.46
N ALA A 197 -11.90 9.43 21.61
CA ALA A 197 -11.06 9.24 22.78
C ALA A 197 -11.42 10.14 23.98
N GLY A 198 -12.33 11.11 23.81
CA GLY A 198 -12.68 12.08 24.85
C GLY A 198 -11.54 13.05 25.22
N ARG A 199 -10.46 13.09 24.44
CA ARG A 199 -9.28 13.94 24.66
C ARG A 199 -8.60 14.30 23.34
N THR A 200 -7.76 15.32 23.34
CA THR A 200 -6.85 15.57 22.23
C THR A 200 -5.74 14.53 22.26
N ILE A 201 -5.73 13.63 21.27
CA ILE A 201 -4.64 12.67 21.07
C ILE A 201 -3.54 13.29 20.22
N CYS A 202 -3.96 13.96 19.15
CA CYS A 202 -3.06 14.54 18.17
C CYS A 202 -3.67 15.80 17.54
N GLU A 203 -2.83 16.81 17.34
CA GLU A 203 -3.17 18.05 16.63
C GLU A 203 -2.44 18.10 15.28
N PRO A 204 -3.16 18.08 14.14
CA PRO A 204 -2.52 18.21 12.84
C PRO A 204 -1.99 19.63 12.58
N PHE A 205 -0.84 19.73 11.91
CA PHE A 205 -0.22 20.98 11.51
C PHE A 205 0.37 20.87 10.09
N TYR A 206 0.14 21.90 9.25
CA TYR A 206 0.47 21.87 7.82
C TYR A 206 1.28 23.12 7.38
N PRO A 207 2.58 23.19 7.72
CA PRO A 207 3.38 24.41 7.56
C PRO A 207 3.47 24.96 6.12
N LEU A 208 3.49 24.08 5.11
CA LEU A 208 3.59 24.52 3.71
C LEU A 208 2.29 25.15 3.21
N ILE A 209 1.14 24.69 3.73
CA ILE A 209 -0.17 25.29 3.45
C ILE A 209 -0.22 26.69 4.07
N ASP A 210 0.22 26.82 5.33
CA ASP A 210 0.25 28.10 6.04
C ASP A 210 1.23 29.09 5.39
N ALA A 211 2.34 28.58 4.83
CA ALA A 211 3.30 29.35 4.06
C ALA A 211 2.84 29.67 2.61
N GLY A 212 1.67 29.17 2.18
CA GLY A 212 1.17 29.35 0.81
C GLY A 212 2.07 28.71 -0.26
N MET A 213 2.91 27.75 0.11
CA MET A 213 3.88 27.14 -0.81
C MET A 213 3.18 26.08 -1.66
N GLU A 214 3.10 26.34 -2.96
CA GLU A 214 2.75 25.33 -3.96
C GLU A 214 3.94 24.44 -4.32
N ARG A 215 3.68 23.36 -5.07
CA ARG A 215 4.71 22.36 -5.47
C ARG A 215 6.00 22.99 -5.99
N ALA A 216 5.90 23.92 -6.94
CA ALA A 216 7.06 24.56 -7.54
C ALA A 216 7.87 25.40 -6.52
N ALA A 217 7.18 26.08 -5.60
CA ALA A 217 7.83 26.85 -4.53
C ALA A 217 8.55 25.93 -3.52
N VAL A 218 7.95 24.77 -3.20
CA VAL A 218 8.59 23.74 -2.38
C VAL A 218 9.87 23.23 -3.03
N GLU A 219 9.81 22.86 -4.31
CA GLU A 219 10.96 22.34 -5.04
C GLU A 219 12.08 23.39 -5.19
N ALA A 220 11.72 24.64 -5.49
CA ALA A 220 12.65 25.76 -5.55
C ALA A 220 13.31 26.05 -4.19
N TYR A 221 12.54 26.02 -3.10
CA TYR A 221 13.07 26.20 -1.75
C TYR A 221 14.09 25.11 -1.41
N VAL A 222 13.72 23.84 -1.61
CA VAL A 222 14.61 22.70 -1.39
C VAL A 222 15.90 22.82 -2.21
N LEU A 223 15.78 23.14 -3.51
CA LEU A 223 16.92 23.34 -4.39
C LEU A 223 17.83 24.45 -3.87
N GLY A 224 17.26 25.58 -3.45
CA GLY A 224 18.02 26.69 -2.89
C GLY A 224 18.74 26.33 -1.58
N MET A 225 18.14 25.51 -0.73
CA MET A 225 18.73 25.11 0.56
C MET A 225 19.79 24.01 0.44
N LEU A 226 19.63 23.09 -0.51
CA LEU A 226 20.48 21.87 -0.59
C LEU A 226 21.38 21.82 -1.83
N GLY A 227 21.19 22.74 -2.79
CA GLY A 227 21.95 22.78 -4.05
C GLY A 227 21.59 21.68 -5.05
N GLU A 228 20.67 20.77 -4.71
CA GLU A 228 20.25 19.66 -5.57
C GLU A 228 18.72 19.51 -5.61
N PRO A 229 18.13 19.22 -6.79
CA PRO A 229 16.72 18.95 -6.90
C PRO A 229 16.37 17.58 -6.31
N ILE A 230 15.36 17.53 -5.45
CA ILE A 230 14.84 16.27 -4.89
C ILE A 230 13.72 15.75 -5.78
N ARG A 231 13.86 14.49 -6.23
CA ARG A 231 12.77 13.76 -6.89
C ARG A 231 11.68 13.39 -5.88
N LYS A 232 10.43 13.39 -6.32
CA LYS A 232 9.33 12.94 -5.45
C LYS A 232 9.56 11.49 -4.98
N SER A 233 9.32 11.27 -3.69
CA SER A 233 9.43 9.97 -3.06
C SER A 233 8.14 9.17 -3.20
N TYR A 234 8.29 7.89 -3.55
CA TYR A 234 7.23 6.89 -3.62
C TYR A 234 7.88 5.51 -3.80
N CYS A 235 7.15 4.43 -3.50
CA CYS A 235 7.66 3.07 -3.70
C CYS A 235 7.72 2.74 -5.21
N ALA A 236 8.67 1.90 -5.64
CA ALA A 236 8.78 1.52 -7.06
C ALA A 236 7.49 0.88 -7.62
N THR A 237 6.77 0.12 -6.79
CA THR A 237 5.49 -0.53 -7.10
C THR A 237 4.27 0.37 -6.89
N CYS A 238 4.45 1.69 -6.75
CA CYS A 238 3.34 2.59 -6.42
C CYS A 238 2.37 2.76 -7.63
N PRO A 239 1.07 2.46 -7.47
CA PRO A 239 0.09 2.65 -8.55
C PRO A 239 -0.21 4.13 -8.80
N PHE A 240 0.22 5.02 -7.91
CA PHE A 240 0.12 6.47 -8.06
C PHE A 240 1.39 7.08 -8.66
N SER A 241 2.33 6.29 -9.20
CA SER A 241 3.57 6.81 -9.78
C SER A 241 3.34 7.92 -10.80
N GLY A 242 2.27 7.85 -11.61
CA GLY A 242 1.88 8.91 -12.57
C GLY A 242 1.24 10.18 -11.97
N VAL A 243 0.81 10.13 -10.70
CA VAL A 243 0.40 11.31 -9.91
C VAL A 243 1.58 11.83 -9.08
N CYS A 244 2.50 10.93 -8.73
CA CYS A 244 3.72 11.28 -8.04
C CYS A 244 4.70 11.97 -9.00
N ALA A 245 4.93 11.42 -10.17
CA ALA A 245 5.79 11.97 -11.20
C ALA A 245 5.03 11.98 -12.53
N SER A 246 5.48 12.75 -13.52
CA SER A 246 4.98 12.55 -14.88
C SER A 246 5.28 11.12 -15.34
N ARG A 247 4.49 10.60 -16.29
CA ARG A 247 4.75 9.28 -16.89
C ARG A 247 6.20 9.18 -17.37
N GLU A 248 6.66 10.19 -18.09
CA GLU A 248 8.03 10.26 -18.60
C GLU A 248 9.09 10.23 -17.49
N ALA A 249 8.92 11.00 -16.42
CA ALA A 249 9.88 11.01 -15.31
C ALA A 249 9.91 9.68 -14.55
N HIS A 250 8.76 9.01 -14.40
CA HIS A 250 8.70 7.68 -13.80
C HIS A 250 9.38 6.63 -14.69
N GLU A 251 9.11 6.64 -16.00
CA GLU A 251 9.74 5.71 -16.95
C GLU A 251 11.25 5.96 -17.08
N ALA A 252 11.70 7.22 -17.04
CA ALA A 252 13.13 7.53 -16.98
C ALA A 252 13.80 6.94 -15.72
N ARG A 253 13.11 6.98 -14.57
CA ARG A 253 13.60 6.36 -13.33
C ARG A 253 13.62 4.84 -13.42
N LEU A 254 12.63 4.22 -14.07
CA LEU A 254 12.62 2.78 -14.34
C LEU A 254 13.81 2.38 -15.24
N ARG A 255 14.10 3.17 -16.29
CA ARG A 255 15.26 2.94 -17.17
C ARG A 255 16.60 3.09 -16.43
N ALA A 256 16.69 3.98 -15.45
CA ALA A 256 17.88 4.12 -14.61
C ALA A 256 18.07 2.95 -13.63
N HIS A 257 17.02 2.18 -13.35
CA HIS A 257 17.04 1.05 -12.41
C HIS A 257 16.30 -0.17 -12.99
N PRO A 258 16.81 -0.77 -14.08
CA PRO A 258 16.09 -1.81 -14.83
C PRO A 258 15.79 -3.06 -14.01
N HIS A 259 16.64 -3.41 -13.04
CA HIS A 259 16.40 -4.53 -12.11
C HIS A 259 15.21 -4.29 -11.17
N ILE A 260 15.03 -3.05 -10.67
CA ILE A 260 13.85 -2.67 -9.87
C ILE A 260 12.61 -2.71 -10.75
N ALA A 261 12.70 -2.17 -11.97
CA ALA A 261 11.60 -2.18 -12.92
C ALA A 261 11.15 -3.62 -13.27
N ALA A 262 12.10 -4.53 -13.49
CA ALA A 262 11.85 -5.96 -13.70
C ALA A 262 11.10 -6.60 -12.51
N ASP A 263 11.47 -6.25 -11.28
CA ASP A 263 10.78 -6.72 -10.08
C ASP A 263 9.32 -6.23 -10.00
N VAL A 264 9.04 -4.98 -10.38
CA VAL A 264 7.67 -4.45 -10.47
C VAL A 264 6.87 -5.17 -11.56
N LEU A 265 7.48 -5.38 -12.73
CA LEU A 265 6.86 -6.10 -13.85
C LEU A 265 6.54 -7.55 -13.49
N ARG A 266 7.46 -8.24 -12.80
CA ARG A 266 7.25 -9.62 -12.32
C ARG A 266 6.12 -9.70 -11.30
N LEU A 267 6.02 -8.72 -10.40
CA LEU A 267 4.90 -8.63 -9.46
C LEU A 267 3.55 -8.49 -10.18
N GLU A 268 3.48 -7.61 -11.19
CA GLU A 268 2.29 -7.44 -12.02
C GLU A 268 1.99 -8.70 -12.85
N TYR A 269 3.00 -9.35 -13.43
CA TYR A 269 2.87 -10.59 -14.19
C TYR A 269 2.24 -11.70 -13.35
N VAL A 270 2.75 -11.94 -12.13
CA VAL A 270 2.18 -12.94 -11.21
C VAL A 270 0.75 -12.55 -10.80
N SER A 271 0.51 -11.27 -10.51
CA SER A 271 -0.82 -10.76 -10.18
C SER A 271 -1.82 -11.03 -11.31
N GLN A 272 -1.43 -10.78 -12.56
CA GLN A 272 -2.26 -11.03 -13.73
C GLN A 272 -2.42 -12.52 -14.00
N ALA A 273 -1.37 -13.34 -13.86
CA ALA A 273 -1.45 -14.80 -13.98
C ALA A 273 -2.56 -15.34 -13.06
N LEU A 274 -2.50 -14.93 -11.79
CA LEU A 274 -3.51 -15.31 -10.82
C LEU A 274 -4.84 -14.62 -11.07
N ASN A 275 -4.92 -13.41 -11.62
CA ASN A 275 -6.17 -12.70 -11.92
C ASN A 275 -6.02 -11.74 -13.10
N GLU A 276 -6.55 -12.13 -14.26
CA GLU A 276 -6.44 -11.40 -15.54
C GLU A 276 -6.70 -9.89 -15.44
N ARG A 277 -7.67 -9.49 -14.61
CA ARG A 277 -8.15 -8.10 -14.52
C ARG A 277 -7.37 -7.23 -13.53
N VAL A 278 -6.33 -7.75 -12.89
CA VAL A 278 -5.58 -7.00 -11.85
C VAL A 278 -4.26 -6.51 -12.42
N ALA A 279 -4.28 -5.27 -12.91
CA ALA A 279 -3.12 -4.52 -13.35
C ALA A 279 -2.74 -3.40 -12.34
N LEU A 280 -1.48 -2.96 -12.38
CA LEU A 280 -0.93 -1.95 -11.48
C LEU A 280 -1.66 -0.61 -11.58
N TYR A 281 -2.06 -0.20 -12.79
CA TYR A 281 -2.76 1.06 -13.02
C TYR A 281 -4.26 0.88 -13.29
N GLY A 282 -4.87 -0.18 -12.74
CA GLY A 282 -6.29 -0.48 -12.87
C GLY A 282 -6.65 -1.04 -14.24
N THR A 283 -6.80 -0.17 -15.25
CA THR A 283 -7.20 -0.55 -16.62
C THR A 283 -6.02 -0.77 -17.57
N THR A 284 -4.79 -0.54 -17.11
CA THR A 284 -3.58 -0.67 -17.93
C THR A 284 -2.44 -1.23 -17.10
N SER A 285 -1.66 -2.11 -17.71
CA SER A 285 -0.45 -2.68 -17.10
C SER A 285 0.76 -1.79 -17.27
N LEU A 286 1.74 -1.92 -16.37
CA LEU A 286 3.06 -1.31 -16.56
C LEU A 286 3.73 -1.88 -17.80
N ARG A 287 3.63 -3.19 -18.02
CA ARG A 287 4.19 -3.85 -19.23
C ARG A 287 3.68 -3.18 -20.50
N LYS A 288 2.36 -3.01 -20.64
CA LYS A 288 1.76 -2.36 -21.81
C LYS A 288 2.32 -0.95 -22.03
N ARG A 289 2.40 -0.14 -20.96
CA ARG A 289 2.95 1.23 -21.04
C ARG A 289 4.40 1.26 -21.49
N LEU A 290 5.23 0.33 -21.02
CA LEU A 290 6.64 0.29 -21.37
C LEU A 290 6.87 -0.20 -22.79
N THR A 291 6.06 -1.16 -23.28
CA THR A 291 6.14 -1.66 -24.67
C THR A 291 5.72 -0.62 -25.71
N GLU A 292 4.86 0.34 -25.35
CA GLU A 292 4.48 1.46 -26.23
C GLU A 292 5.65 2.40 -26.58
N ASP A 293 6.72 2.43 -25.76
CA ASP A 293 7.88 3.31 -25.95
C ASP A 293 9.15 2.48 -26.16
N GLY A 294 9.71 2.54 -27.38
CA GLY A 294 10.90 1.80 -27.80
C GLY A 294 12.18 2.10 -27.00
N ARG A 295 12.19 3.12 -26.13
CA ARG A 295 13.33 3.43 -25.24
C ARG A 295 13.44 2.47 -24.05
N ASN A 296 12.46 1.62 -23.81
CA ASN A 296 12.40 0.77 -22.62
C ASN A 296 12.99 -0.64 -22.82
N THR A 297 13.73 -0.90 -23.91
CA THR A 297 14.31 -2.22 -24.23
C THR A 297 15.10 -2.80 -23.06
N ALA A 298 16.02 -2.06 -22.45
CA ALA A 298 16.81 -2.55 -21.31
C ALA A 298 15.96 -2.97 -20.09
N VAL A 299 14.80 -2.33 -19.88
CA VAL A 299 13.86 -2.70 -18.82
C VAL A 299 13.11 -3.99 -19.18
N LEU A 300 12.68 -4.11 -20.44
CA LEU A 300 11.98 -5.30 -20.93
C LEU A 300 12.90 -6.51 -20.98
N ASP A 301 14.16 -6.34 -21.38
CA ASP A 301 15.18 -7.41 -21.37
C ASP A 301 15.48 -7.88 -19.94
N ALA A 302 15.65 -6.94 -19.00
CA ALA A 302 15.83 -7.27 -17.59
C ALA A 302 14.62 -8.01 -17.02
N PHE A 303 13.42 -7.66 -17.47
CA PHE A 303 12.19 -8.35 -17.10
C PHE A 303 12.13 -9.78 -17.64
N GLU A 304 12.37 -9.99 -18.94
CA GLU A 304 12.36 -11.33 -19.53
C GLU A 304 13.46 -12.21 -18.91
N LEU A 305 14.67 -11.69 -18.71
CA LEU A 305 15.74 -12.38 -17.99
C LEU A 305 15.29 -12.77 -16.58
N SER A 306 14.58 -11.89 -15.87
CA SER A 306 14.05 -12.20 -14.54
C SER A 306 12.98 -13.30 -14.55
N LEU A 307 12.24 -13.45 -15.65
CA LEU A 307 11.28 -14.54 -15.84
C LEU A 307 11.98 -15.85 -16.22
N GLU A 308 13.08 -15.81 -16.96
CA GLU A 308 13.87 -17.00 -17.31
C GLU A 308 14.59 -17.58 -16.10
N GLN A 309 15.13 -16.72 -15.23
CA GLN A 309 15.88 -17.14 -14.04
C GLN A 309 15.00 -17.51 -12.85
N ALA A 310 13.71 -17.16 -12.87
CA ALA A 310 12.82 -17.45 -11.76
C ALA A 310 12.44 -18.94 -11.72
N PRO A 311 12.36 -19.56 -10.52
CA PRO A 311 11.61 -20.80 -10.37
C PRO A 311 10.14 -20.52 -10.68
N TYR A 312 9.45 -21.50 -11.25
CA TYR A 312 8.02 -21.43 -11.60
C TYR A 312 7.21 -22.43 -10.80
N ALA A 313 5.92 -22.14 -10.71
CA ALA A 313 4.93 -23.01 -10.15
C ALA A 313 3.70 -23.06 -11.04
N VAL A 314 2.96 -24.16 -10.95
CA VAL A 314 1.58 -24.22 -11.44
C VAL A 314 0.65 -23.96 -10.26
N TYR A 315 -0.19 -22.94 -10.42
CA TYR A 315 -1.20 -22.55 -9.46
C TYR A 315 -2.58 -22.98 -9.92
N GLU A 316 -3.27 -23.74 -9.07
CA GLU A 316 -4.72 -23.88 -9.18
C GLU A 316 -5.40 -22.69 -8.49
N VAL A 317 -6.18 -21.95 -9.26
CA VAL A 317 -6.95 -20.80 -8.78
C VAL A 317 -8.42 -21.12 -8.86
N ARG A 318 -9.09 -21.19 -7.70
CA ARG A 318 -10.53 -21.40 -7.57
C ARG A 318 -11.19 -20.19 -6.94
N ARG A 319 -12.36 -19.77 -7.44
CA ARG A 319 -13.08 -18.61 -6.91
C ARG A 319 -14.56 -18.82 -6.80
N VAL A 320 -15.14 -18.28 -5.74
CA VAL A 320 -16.58 -18.08 -5.59
C VAL A 320 -16.85 -16.59 -5.47
N TYR A 321 -17.71 -16.09 -6.34
CA TYR A 321 -18.22 -14.72 -6.33
C TYR A 321 -19.65 -14.72 -5.80
N HIS A 322 -19.88 -13.92 -4.76
CA HIS A 322 -21.23 -13.66 -4.25
C HIS A 322 -21.66 -12.26 -4.64
N ALA A 323 -22.97 -11.99 -4.64
CA ALA A 323 -23.49 -10.64 -4.76
C ALA A 323 -22.99 -9.77 -3.59
N ALA A 324 -22.58 -8.53 -3.89
CA ALA A 324 -22.18 -7.54 -2.90
C ALA A 324 -23.37 -7.15 -2.02
N ARG A 325 -23.08 -6.71 -0.78
CA ARG A 325 -24.08 -5.97 0.00
C ARG A 325 -24.37 -4.65 -0.71
N THR A 326 -25.65 -4.28 -0.79
CA THR A 326 -26.08 -2.99 -1.33
C THR A 326 -25.81 -1.85 -0.35
N ALA A 327 -25.99 -0.58 -0.77
CA ALA A 327 -25.91 0.57 0.12
C ALA A 327 -26.98 0.48 1.21
N ASP A 328 -28.24 0.28 0.80
CA ASP A 328 -29.39 0.07 1.69
C ASP A 328 -29.10 -1.02 2.74
N CYS A 329 -28.48 -2.14 2.35
CA CYS A 329 -28.05 -3.20 3.28
C CYS A 329 -27.12 -2.70 4.38
N ARG A 330 -26.13 -1.88 4.02
CA ARG A 330 -25.13 -1.38 4.97
C ARG A 330 -25.72 -0.33 5.89
N GLU A 331 -26.59 0.51 5.36
CA GLU A 331 -27.29 1.53 6.14
C GLU A 331 -28.20 0.89 7.20
N GLN A 332 -29.02 -0.09 6.81
CA GLN A 332 -30.03 -0.68 7.69
C GLN A 332 -29.46 -1.74 8.64
N HIS A 333 -28.51 -2.57 8.19
CA HIS A 333 -27.98 -3.68 9.02
C HIS A 333 -26.56 -3.40 9.55
N GLY A 334 -25.94 -2.28 9.19
CA GLY A 334 -24.59 -1.94 9.63
C GLY A 334 -23.52 -2.89 9.06
N LYS A 335 -22.58 -3.33 9.91
CA LYS A 335 -21.39 -4.12 9.48
C LYS A 335 -21.70 -5.57 9.12
N SER A 336 -22.77 -6.16 9.68
CA SER A 336 -23.20 -7.54 9.41
C SER A 336 -24.63 -7.56 8.83
N CYS A 337 -25.09 -8.71 8.38
CA CYS A 337 -26.45 -8.89 7.84
C CYS A 337 -26.94 -10.29 8.26
N SER A 338 -27.57 -10.38 9.43
CA SER A 338 -28.05 -11.64 10.02
C SER A 338 -29.41 -12.08 9.43
N ALA A 339 -30.28 -11.14 9.09
CA ALA A 339 -31.59 -11.39 8.50
C ALA A 339 -31.68 -10.73 7.11
N PRO A 340 -31.13 -11.37 6.04
CA PRO A 340 -31.10 -10.76 4.72
C PRO A 340 -32.51 -10.56 4.15
N ARG A 341 -32.75 -9.37 3.60
CA ARG A 341 -33.92 -9.03 2.77
C ARG A 341 -33.53 -9.07 1.29
N TRP A 342 -34.49 -9.05 0.39
CA TRP A 342 -34.23 -9.10 -1.06
C TRP A 342 -33.28 -7.99 -1.53
N TRP A 343 -33.46 -6.77 -1.01
CA TRP A 343 -32.65 -5.59 -1.35
C TRP A 343 -31.25 -5.63 -0.73
N CYS A 344 -30.92 -6.64 0.09
CA CYS A 344 -29.60 -6.74 0.69
C CYS A 344 -28.50 -7.11 -0.32
N ARG A 345 -28.87 -7.76 -1.43
CA ARG A 345 -27.96 -8.29 -2.46
C ARG A 345 -28.29 -7.84 -3.88
N GLN A 346 -29.48 -7.29 -4.08
CA GLN A 346 -29.91 -6.67 -5.34
C GLN A 346 -30.27 -5.21 -5.04
N PRO A 347 -29.60 -4.22 -5.64
CA PRO A 347 -29.92 -2.82 -5.41
C PRO A 347 -31.34 -2.54 -5.91
N ARG A 348 -32.04 -1.63 -5.23
CA ARG A 348 -33.33 -1.13 -5.71
C ARG A 348 -33.15 -0.34 -7.01
N THR A 349 -34.04 -0.52 -7.98
CA THR A 349 -34.13 0.33 -9.18
C THR A 349 -34.52 1.75 -8.80
N ASP A 350 -34.29 2.71 -9.69
CA ASP A 350 -34.69 4.11 -9.45
C ASP A 350 -36.20 4.23 -9.33
N ALA A 351 -36.97 3.53 -10.18
CA ALA A 351 -38.42 3.43 -10.08
C ALA A 351 -38.86 2.95 -8.68
N CYS A 352 -38.23 1.87 -8.18
CA CYS A 352 -38.50 1.38 -6.83
C CYS A 352 -38.25 2.47 -5.78
N ARG A 353 -37.13 3.19 -5.86
CA ARG A 353 -36.77 4.24 -4.89
C ARG A 353 -37.79 5.37 -4.87
N THR A 354 -38.32 5.74 -6.03
CA THR A 354 -39.37 6.76 -6.18
C THR A 354 -40.71 6.29 -5.62
N GLU A 355 -41.15 5.08 -5.98
CA GLU A 355 -42.48 4.56 -5.61
C GLU A 355 -42.55 4.08 -4.15
N HIS A 356 -41.41 3.72 -3.56
CA HIS A 356 -41.32 3.15 -2.21
C HIS A 356 -40.20 3.78 -1.38
N PRO A 357 -40.29 5.07 -0.99
CA PRO A 357 -39.19 5.76 -0.30
C PRO A 357 -38.75 5.00 0.97
N ALA A 358 -37.44 5.01 1.26
CA ALA A 358 -36.90 4.34 2.43
C ALA A 358 -37.37 5.03 3.72
N GLY A 359 -37.91 4.26 4.68
CA GLY A 359 -38.23 4.75 6.02
C GLY A 359 -37.21 4.32 7.07
N ARG A 360 -37.47 4.69 8.34
CA ARG A 360 -36.63 4.32 9.50
C ARG A 360 -36.42 2.81 9.66
N PHE A 361 -37.32 1.98 9.14
CA PHE A 361 -37.33 0.53 9.26
C PHE A 361 -37.03 -0.22 7.94
N GLY A 362 -36.54 0.49 6.92
CA GLY A 362 -36.13 -0.08 5.63
C GLY A 362 -37.10 0.22 4.47
N PRO A 363 -36.86 -0.38 3.29
CA PRO A 363 -37.74 -0.27 2.12
C PRO A 363 -39.06 -1.02 2.34
N TRP A 364 -40.19 -0.37 2.12
CA TRP A 364 -41.56 -0.91 2.29
C TRP A 364 -42.06 -1.75 1.10
N CYS A 365 -41.17 -2.41 0.37
CA CYS A 365 -41.50 -3.13 -0.85
C CYS A 365 -41.18 -4.62 -0.72
N SER A 366 -42.09 -5.47 -1.22
CA SER A 366 -41.93 -6.94 -1.25
C SER A 366 -40.84 -7.41 -2.23
N GLY A 367 -40.43 -6.55 -3.17
CA GLY A 367 -39.40 -6.81 -4.17
C GLY A 367 -39.91 -7.57 -5.40
N PRO A 368 -40.86 -7.04 -6.16
CA PRO A 368 -41.15 -7.54 -7.51
C PRO A 368 -39.96 -7.29 -8.44
N ASP A 369 -39.93 -7.95 -9.61
CA ASP A 369 -38.79 -7.88 -10.53
C ASP A 369 -38.47 -6.46 -11.00
N ALA A 370 -39.50 -5.64 -11.26
CA ALA A 370 -39.34 -4.22 -11.60
C ALA A 370 -38.59 -3.40 -10.53
N CYS A 371 -38.57 -3.88 -9.28
CA CYS A 371 -37.86 -3.26 -8.18
C CYS A 371 -36.43 -3.75 -7.99
N ARG A 372 -36.03 -4.84 -8.65
CA ARG A 372 -34.73 -5.50 -8.48
C ARG A 372 -33.75 -5.07 -9.56
N GLY A 373 -32.79 -4.24 -9.16
CA GLY A 373 -31.65 -3.89 -9.99
C GLY A 373 -30.59 -4.99 -10.05
N VAL A 374 -29.64 -4.80 -10.96
CA VAL A 374 -28.55 -5.74 -11.22
C VAL A 374 -27.64 -5.89 -10.01
N ALA A 375 -27.45 -7.12 -9.55
CA ALA A 375 -26.55 -7.44 -8.44
C ALA A 375 -25.10 -7.07 -8.80
N LYS A 376 -24.39 -6.43 -7.87
CA LYS A 376 -22.98 -6.08 -8.05
C LYS A 376 -22.06 -7.19 -7.52
N LYS A 377 -20.89 -7.37 -8.12
CA LYS A 377 -19.88 -8.35 -7.67
C LYS A 377 -19.39 -8.05 -6.26
N GLY A 378 -19.54 -9.02 -5.36
CA GLY A 378 -19.07 -8.96 -3.98
C GLY A 378 -17.61 -9.41 -3.83
N GLN A 379 -17.16 -9.52 -2.59
CA GLN A 379 -15.81 -9.97 -2.31
C GLN A 379 -15.65 -11.44 -2.71
N ALA A 380 -14.66 -11.72 -3.57
CA ALA A 380 -14.34 -13.07 -3.98
C ALA A 380 -13.84 -13.90 -2.80
N TRP A 381 -14.40 -15.09 -2.66
CA TRP A 381 -13.74 -16.18 -1.95
C TRP A 381 -12.78 -16.82 -2.93
N ARG A 382 -11.55 -17.05 -2.48
CA ARG A 382 -10.47 -17.56 -3.34
C ARG A 382 -9.79 -18.71 -2.63
N SER A 383 -9.45 -19.75 -3.39
CA SER A 383 -8.44 -20.74 -3.06
C SER A 383 -7.34 -20.65 -4.11
N VAL A 384 -6.10 -20.58 -3.66
CA VAL A 384 -4.90 -20.68 -4.51
C VAL A 384 -4.08 -21.80 -3.92
N ARG A 385 -3.80 -22.82 -4.73
CA ARG A 385 -3.01 -23.99 -4.34
C ARG A 385 -1.88 -24.20 -5.33
N THR A 386 -0.69 -24.46 -4.82
CA THR A 386 0.47 -24.83 -5.63
C THR A 386 0.38 -26.33 -5.91
N VAL A 387 0.32 -26.73 -7.18
CA VAL A 387 0.19 -28.15 -7.59
C VAL A 387 1.45 -28.69 -8.25
N TRP A 388 2.39 -27.81 -8.63
CA TRP A 388 3.67 -28.19 -9.21
C TRP A 388 4.70 -27.07 -9.06
N GLU A 389 5.99 -27.40 -8.99
CA GLU A 389 7.11 -26.44 -8.99
C GLU A 389 8.30 -26.95 -9.83
N GLY A 390 9.03 -26.03 -10.46
CA GLY A 390 10.20 -26.35 -11.30
C GLY A 390 10.58 -25.22 -12.24
N SER A 391 11.02 -25.55 -13.46
CA SER A 391 11.40 -24.56 -14.49
C SER A 391 10.16 -23.92 -15.16
N ARG A 392 10.36 -22.77 -15.81
CA ARG A 392 9.31 -22.09 -16.61
C ARG A 392 8.71 -23.00 -17.67
N ALA A 393 9.55 -23.67 -18.46
CA ALA A 393 9.11 -24.60 -19.50
C ALA A 393 8.36 -25.79 -18.91
N GLY A 394 8.86 -26.37 -17.80
CA GLY A 394 8.18 -27.47 -17.11
C GLY A 394 6.81 -27.07 -16.57
N ALA A 395 6.67 -25.86 -16.01
CA ALA A 395 5.36 -25.37 -15.53
C ALA A 395 4.35 -25.23 -16.67
N GLN A 396 4.78 -24.70 -17.81
CA GLN A 396 3.94 -24.53 -18.99
C GLN A 396 3.50 -25.89 -19.56
N GLN A 397 4.45 -26.81 -19.69
CA GLN A 397 4.16 -28.18 -20.12
C GLN A 397 3.19 -28.86 -19.15
N HIS A 398 3.39 -28.72 -17.84
CA HIS A 398 2.52 -29.34 -16.84
C HIS A 398 1.08 -28.78 -16.88
N VAL A 399 0.89 -27.49 -17.18
CA VAL A 399 -0.45 -26.93 -17.43
C VAL A 399 -1.10 -27.58 -18.65
N GLN A 400 -0.35 -27.83 -19.72
CA GLN A 400 -0.86 -28.46 -20.94
C GLN A 400 -1.20 -29.94 -20.73
N GLU A 401 -0.36 -30.67 -19.98
CA GLU A 401 -0.61 -32.06 -19.58
C GLU A 401 -1.90 -32.19 -18.77
N LEU A 402 -2.06 -31.40 -17.71
CA LEU A 402 -3.29 -31.39 -16.90
C LEU A 402 -4.50 -30.92 -17.71
N ALA A 403 -4.31 -29.99 -18.66
CA ALA A 403 -5.39 -29.57 -19.55
C ALA A 403 -5.86 -30.72 -20.44
N ALA A 404 -4.94 -31.50 -21.00
CA ALA A 404 -5.27 -32.67 -21.82
C ALA A 404 -5.92 -33.78 -20.99
N GLU A 405 -5.35 -34.11 -19.84
CA GLU A 405 -5.84 -35.16 -18.93
C GLU A 405 -7.28 -34.92 -18.47
N HIS A 406 -7.60 -33.66 -18.14
CA HIS A 406 -8.91 -33.29 -17.59
C HIS A 406 -9.82 -32.58 -18.60
N ALA A 407 -9.48 -32.61 -19.89
CA ALA A 407 -10.22 -31.97 -20.99
C ALA A 407 -10.55 -30.48 -20.72
N MET A 408 -9.58 -29.73 -20.19
CA MET A 408 -9.71 -28.30 -19.91
C MET A 408 -9.52 -27.45 -21.17
N GLN A 409 -10.13 -26.27 -21.18
CA GLN A 409 -9.93 -25.31 -22.27
C GLN A 409 -8.74 -24.41 -21.99
N LEU A 410 -7.72 -24.49 -22.84
CA LEU A 410 -6.62 -23.52 -22.84
C LEU A 410 -7.10 -22.19 -23.42
N ARG A 411 -6.95 -21.11 -22.65
CA ARG A 411 -7.33 -19.76 -23.07
C ARG A 411 -6.23 -18.78 -22.76
N ARG A 412 -5.91 -17.94 -23.75
CA ARG A 412 -4.97 -16.84 -23.59
C ARG A 412 -5.71 -15.60 -23.10
N GLY A 413 -5.21 -15.00 -22.02
CA GLY A 413 -5.77 -13.77 -21.46
C GLY A 413 -5.62 -12.58 -22.41
N GLU A 414 -6.70 -11.82 -22.61
CA GLU A 414 -6.73 -10.65 -23.51
C GLU A 414 -5.80 -9.51 -23.07
N HIS A 415 -5.64 -9.30 -21.76
CA HIS A 415 -4.85 -8.22 -21.19
C HIS A 415 -3.44 -8.67 -20.79
N SER A 416 -3.31 -9.90 -20.30
CA SER A 416 -2.03 -10.44 -19.80
C SER A 416 -1.24 -11.19 -20.86
N GLY A 417 -1.92 -11.74 -21.88
CA GLY A 417 -1.33 -12.65 -22.85
C GLY A 417 -0.95 -14.03 -22.27
N LEU A 418 -1.37 -14.33 -21.04
CA LEU A 418 -1.04 -15.57 -20.33
C LEU A 418 -2.05 -16.67 -20.61
N GLU A 419 -1.55 -17.86 -20.88
CA GLU A 419 -2.36 -19.06 -21.07
C GLU A 419 -2.81 -19.65 -19.73
N ARG A 420 -4.07 -20.06 -19.66
CA ARG A 420 -4.69 -20.71 -18.51
C ARG A 420 -5.52 -21.89 -18.96
N ALA A 421 -5.47 -22.99 -18.22
CA ALA A 421 -6.32 -24.15 -18.45
C ALA A 421 -7.59 -24.02 -17.60
N HIS A 422 -8.70 -23.63 -18.22
CA HIS A 422 -10.00 -23.44 -17.57
C HIS A 422 -10.79 -24.74 -17.52
N TYR A 423 -11.21 -25.12 -16.32
CA TYR A 423 -12.14 -26.24 -16.09
C TYR A 423 -13.47 -25.81 -15.48
N LEU A 424 -13.60 -24.52 -15.16
CA LEU A 424 -14.87 -23.91 -14.75
C LEU A 424 -14.90 -22.42 -15.09
N ASP A 425 -15.92 -22.00 -15.81
CA ASP A 425 -16.12 -20.62 -16.25
C ASP A 425 -17.01 -19.80 -15.32
N GLU A 426 -16.76 -18.48 -15.28
CA GLU A 426 -17.61 -17.53 -14.57
C GLU A 426 -18.98 -17.45 -15.27
N GLY A 427 -20.04 -17.89 -14.58
CA GLY A 427 -21.42 -17.73 -15.05
C GLY A 427 -21.97 -16.30 -14.87
N ASP A 428 -23.09 -16.00 -15.52
CA ASP A 428 -23.66 -14.65 -15.68
C ASP A 428 -24.35 -14.04 -14.43
N GLY A 429 -24.37 -14.77 -13.31
CA GLY A 429 -25.11 -14.39 -12.10
C GLY A 429 -24.33 -14.52 -10.80
N PHE A 430 -25.00 -14.37 -9.66
CA PHE A 430 -24.41 -14.68 -8.35
C PHE A 430 -25.28 -15.67 -7.57
N PRO A 431 -24.69 -16.67 -6.89
CA PRO A 431 -23.26 -16.96 -6.85
C PRO A 431 -22.72 -17.44 -8.21
N SER A 432 -21.50 -17.07 -8.54
CA SER A 432 -20.78 -17.56 -9.72
C SER A 432 -19.42 -18.07 -9.30
N THR A 433 -18.88 -19.02 -10.04
CA THR A 433 -17.65 -19.74 -9.72
C THR A 433 -16.72 -19.70 -10.91
N SER A 434 -15.42 -19.80 -10.68
CA SER A 434 -14.44 -19.88 -11.76
C SER A 434 -13.23 -20.67 -11.29
N ALA A 435 -12.65 -21.49 -12.15
CA ALA A 435 -11.40 -22.15 -11.84
C ALA A 435 -10.53 -22.49 -13.04
N TYR A 436 -9.23 -22.41 -12.81
CA TYR A 436 -8.21 -22.67 -13.82
C TYR A 436 -6.85 -22.99 -13.19
N LEU A 437 -5.98 -23.58 -14.00
CA LEU A 437 -4.55 -23.73 -13.74
C LEU A 437 -3.77 -22.67 -14.52
N VAL A 438 -2.68 -22.17 -13.93
CA VAL A 438 -1.81 -21.18 -14.58
C VAL A 438 -0.36 -21.35 -14.12
N ALA A 439 0.59 -21.24 -15.06
CA ALA A 439 2.02 -21.20 -14.78
C ALA A 439 2.46 -19.75 -14.47
N ALA A 440 3.19 -19.55 -13.38
CA ALA A 440 3.76 -18.25 -13.02
C ALA A 440 5.01 -18.43 -12.16
N PRO A 441 5.86 -17.38 -12.02
CA PRO A 441 6.96 -17.39 -11.06
C PRO A 441 6.50 -17.83 -9.66
N ALA A 442 7.27 -18.71 -9.04
CA ALA A 442 6.98 -19.29 -7.74
C ALA A 442 7.07 -18.23 -6.61
N GLY A 443 6.45 -18.51 -5.47
CA GLY A 443 6.49 -17.67 -4.27
C GLY A 443 5.13 -17.17 -3.76
N VAL A 444 4.05 -17.39 -4.51
CA VAL A 444 2.69 -17.12 -3.99
C VAL A 444 2.35 -18.12 -2.89
N ARG A 445 1.85 -17.63 -1.76
CA ARG A 445 1.42 -18.47 -0.63
C ARG A 445 0.09 -19.16 -0.95
N ASP A 446 0.05 -20.47 -0.73
CA ASP A 446 -1.17 -21.26 -0.69
C ASP A 446 -2.15 -20.65 0.33
N LYS A 447 -3.39 -20.42 -0.10
CA LYS A 447 -4.37 -19.75 0.76
C LYS A 447 -5.79 -20.07 0.36
N GLN A 448 -6.66 -20.16 1.35
CA GLN A 448 -8.09 -20.16 1.13
C GLN A 448 -8.85 -19.61 2.34
N ARG A 449 -10.13 -19.33 2.14
CA ARG A 449 -11.03 -18.99 3.25
C ARG A 449 -11.40 -20.23 4.06
N THR A 450 -11.69 -20.03 5.34
CA THR A 450 -12.38 -21.02 6.16
C THR A 450 -13.69 -21.44 5.46
N ARG A 451 -13.98 -22.74 5.43
CA ARG A 451 -15.12 -23.35 4.72
C ARG A 451 -15.17 -23.10 3.21
N PHE A 452 -14.04 -22.79 2.58
CA PHE A 452 -14.00 -22.66 1.13
C PHE A 452 -14.43 -23.95 0.43
N GLU A 453 -13.86 -25.09 0.80
CA GLU A 453 -14.18 -26.40 0.18
C GLU A 453 -15.66 -26.76 0.34
N GLU A 454 -16.24 -26.62 1.54
CA GLU A 454 -17.67 -26.86 1.77
C GLU A 454 -18.53 -26.05 0.80
N ARG A 455 -18.22 -24.76 0.65
CA ARG A 455 -18.98 -23.88 -0.23
C ARG A 455 -18.72 -24.15 -1.72
N TRP A 456 -17.49 -24.52 -2.06
CA TRP A 456 -17.08 -24.88 -3.40
C TRP A 456 -17.83 -26.14 -3.88
N THR A 457 -17.81 -27.20 -3.08
CA THR A 457 -18.54 -28.45 -3.36
C THR A 457 -20.04 -28.20 -3.48
N GLN A 458 -20.63 -27.40 -2.57
CA GLN A 458 -22.05 -27.07 -2.63
C GLN A 458 -22.45 -26.38 -3.94
N LEU A 459 -21.59 -25.52 -4.49
CA LEU A 459 -21.91 -24.72 -5.68
C LEU A 459 -21.54 -25.39 -7.00
N THR A 460 -20.52 -26.25 -6.98
CA THR A 460 -19.93 -26.79 -8.21
C THR A 460 -20.07 -28.31 -8.34
N GLY A 461 -20.44 -29.00 -7.25
CA GLY A 461 -20.39 -30.46 -7.17
C GLY A 461 -18.97 -31.05 -7.13
N ARG A 462 -17.93 -30.21 -7.22
CA ARG A 462 -16.53 -30.63 -7.27
C ARG A 462 -15.89 -30.53 -5.89
N ALA A 463 -15.08 -31.52 -5.53
CA ALA A 463 -14.32 -31.53 -4.28
C ALA A 463 -12.81 -31.58 -4.57
N GLY A 464 -12.02 -30.98 -3.68
CA GLY A 464 -10.57 -31.02 -3.80
C GLY A 464 -10.01 -30.14 -4.91
N THR A 465 -8.74 -30.38 -5.21
CA THR A 465 -7.95 -29.72 -6.25
C THR A 465 -7.80 -30.66 -7.43
N VAL A 466 -7.63 -30.13 -8.65
CA VAL A 466 -7.44 -30.97 -9.84
C VAL A 466 -6.05 -31.61 -9.89
N GLY A 467 -5.00 -30.88 -9.48
CA GLY A 467 -3.66 -31.44 -9.24
C GLY A 467 -3.43 -31.71 -7.75
N GLU A 468 -2.53 -32.64 -7.43
CA GLU A 468 -2.11 -32.89 -6.04
C GLU A 468 -1.32 -31.67 -5.52
N PRO A 469 -1.74 -31.02 -4.41
CA PRO A 469 -1.02 -29.88 -3.91
C PRO A 469 0.34 -30.29 -3.33
N VAL A 470 1.41 -29.62 -3.74
CA VAL A 470 2.78 -29.90 -3.27
C VAL A 470 2.98 -29.57 -1.78
N ARG A 471 2.01 -28.89 -1.16
CA ARG A 471 2.05 -28.49 0.25
C ARG A 471 0.66 -28.39 0.86
N LYS A 472 0.62 -28.56 2.18
CA LYS A 472 -0.58 -28.32 2.98
C LYS A 472 -0.90 -26.83 3.01
N LEU A 473 -2.19 -26.53 3.16
CA LEU A 473 -2.62 -25.16 3.45
C LEU A 473 -1.98 -24.69 4.76
N PRO A 474 -1.46 -23.46 4.80
CA PRO A 474 -1.03 -22.88 6.05
C PRO A 474 -2.20 -22.83 7.04
N GLU A 475 -1.92 -23.11 8.31
CA GLU A 475 -2.92 -22.98 9.36
C GLU A 475 -3.46 -21.55 9.39
N PRO A 476 -4.79 -21.38 9.57
CA PRO A 476 -5.36 -20.05 9.74
C PRO A 476 -4.69 -19.36 10.94
N ALA A 477 -4.17 -18.15 10.73
CA ALA A 477 -3.65 -17.37 11.83
C ALA A 477 -4.73 -17.23 12.93
N PRO A 478 -4.38 -17.36 14.22
CA PRO A 478 -5.35 -17.24 15.29
C PRO A 478 -6.10 -15.92 15.19
N ARG A 479 -7.40 -15.94 15.48
CA ARG A 479 -8.24 -14.73 15.41
C ARG A 479 -7.59 -13.62 16.24
N ARG A 480 -7.39 -12.45 15.61
CA ARG A 480 -6.89 -11.23 16.28
C ARG A 480 -7.63 -11.05 17.61
N ARG A 481 -6.88 -11.01 18.72
CA ARG A 481 -7.37 -10.30 19.91
C ARG A 481 -7.27 -8.83 19.59
N THR A 482 -8.40 -8.22 19.22
CA THR A 482 -8.51 -6.76 19.17
C THR A 482 -8.22 -6.21 20.57
N GLY A 483 -7.24 -5.32 20.71
CA GLY A 483 -6.90 -4.66 21.98
C GLY A 483 -5.63 -5.17 22.69
N GLY A 484 -4.75 -5.92 22.02
CA GLY A 484 -3.39 -6.13 22.52
C GLY A 484 -2.51 -4.92 22.21
N VAL A 485 -1.69 -4.46 23.18
CA VAL A 485 -0.66 -3.44 22.94
C VAL A 485 0.27 -3.97 21.84
N PRO A 486 0.46 -3.22 20.74
CA PRO A 486 1.35 -3.62 19.66
C PRO A 486 2.75 -3.85 20.22
N ARG A 487 3.39 -4.95 19.82
CA ARG A 487 4.78 -5.19 20.22
C ARG A 487 5.67 -4.22 19.46
N ILE A 488 6.15 -3.17 20.12
CA ILE A 488 7.24 -2.34 19.61
C ILE A 488 8.55 -3.05 19.98
N ARG A 489 9.31 -3.46 18.96
CA ARG A 489 10.59 -4.16 19.11
C ARG A 489 11.73 -3.26 18.66
N GLN A 490 12.90 -3.44 19.25
CA GLN A 490 14.08 -2.66 18.89
C GLN A 490 15.02 -3.51 18.05
N ALA A 491 15.41 -3.01 16.89
CA ALA A 491 16.48 -3.62 16.12
C ALA A 491 17.82 -3.28 16.76
N LYS A 492 18.63 -4.30 17.05
CA LYS A 492 20.02 -4.16 17.47
C LYS A 492 20.92 -4.66 16.36
N THR A 493 21.63 -3.75 15.71
CA THR A 493 22.68 -4.13 14.75
C THR A 493 23.98 -4.45 15.50
N VAL A 494 24.49 -5.67 15.34
CA VAL A 494 25.80 -6.12 15.83
C VAL A 494 26.63 -6.53 14.62
N GLY A 495 27.64 -5.71 14.26
CA GLY A 495 28.40 -5.90 13.02
C GLY A 495 27.51 -5.70 11.78
N THR A 496 27.39 -6.71 10.93
CA THR A 496 26.49 -6.73 9.76
C THR A 496 25.13 -7.39 10.04
N VAL A 497 24.94 -7.99 11.22
CA VAL A 497 23.73 -8.74 11.58
C VAL A 497 22.78 -7.82 12.35
N THR A 498 21.50 -7.78 11.94
CA THR A 498 20.45 -7.07 12.68
C THR A 498 19.61 -8.07 13.45
N LEU A 499 19.68 -8.00 14.78
CA LEU A 499 18.86 -8.78 15.70
C LEU A 499 17.63 -7.96 16.09
N ILE A 500 16.46 -8.59 16.20
CA ILE A 500 15.23 -7.93 16.67
C ILE A 500 15.01 -8.38 18.12
N ALA A 501 15.13 -7.45 19.06
CA ALA A 501 14.92 -7.68 20.49
C ALA A 501 13.48 -7.34 20.90
#